data_AF-A0A8T3REM7-F1
#
_entry.id   AF-A0A8T3REM7-F1
#
_cell.length_a   1.000
_cell.length_b   1.000
_cell.length_c   1.000
_cell.angle_alpha   90.00
_cell.angle_beta   90.00
_cell.angle_gamma   90.00
#
_symmetry.space_group_name_H-M   'P 1'
#
loop_
_entity.id
_entity.type
_entity.pdbx_description
1 polymer ?
#
loop_
_entity_poly.entity_id
_entity_poly.type
_entity_poly.pdbx_seq_one_letter_code
_entity_poly.pdbx_strand_id
1 'polypeptide(L)'
;MATRYAELHDHTDFSFLDGASGADDLVERALELGLSALAVTDHQGLYGAVRFSSAAVEAGLHAVIGMEIELLDPAVPDPHDLVHSPMWGDARAAGPHSRQYGGIPTRPKLERKRVPWRRAPKREDLRGVRARELGPHLVLLARDGAGYSSLCRIASAAHLAGTKGVPRFTHDLLAQHTEGVIALTGCRHGEIPRRLLAGDREGAAAAARRLAGLFGSKGSESAGSNLLVELQHHLLPDDDWLVAELVRLAEEVGLPVVVTNDAHYARREDRELQDVLVGIRHGLTLDESAHLRRPNGEYYLKSEAELHALPPGLPDADPLVRRAWTDGMAMAGEVAARCHVELAFERYRFPGYPVPRGETPFSYLETLCHDGARSRYHPMTSPVVKQLAHELDVIERTGLAEFFLICWDLMQFCRE
;
A
#
# COMPACT_ATOMS: atom_id res chain seq x y z
N MET A 1 18.16 -20.68 -16.61
CA MET A 1 16.77 -20.45 -17.06
C MET A 1 16.29 -19.20 -16.34
N ALA A 2 15.56 -18.31 -17.01
CA ALA A 2 14.92 -17.19 -16.30
C ALA A 2 14.00 -17.75 -15.22
N THR A 3 14.08 -17.21 -13.99
CA THR A 3 13.25 -17.65 -12.86
C THR A 3 11.78 -17.38 -13.18
N ARG A 4 10.87 -18.21 -12.67
CA ARG A 4 9.42 -17.94 -12.80
C ARG A 4 8.88 -17.16 -11.60
N TYR A 5 9.58 -17.21 -10.48
CA TYR A 5 9.14 -16.58 -9.24
C TYR A 5 8.99 -15.06 -9.36
N ALA A 6 7.92 -14.56 -8.74
CA ALA A 6 7.66 -13.14 -8.52
C ALA A 6 7.39 -12.95 -7.03
N GLU A 7 7.99 -11.95 -6.41
CA GLU A 7 7.63 -11.59 -5.04
C GLU A 7 6.34 -10.77 -5.06
N LEU A 8 5.32 -11.22 -4.32
CA LEU A 8 3.99 -10.61 -4.33
C LEU A 8 3.60 -9.92 -3.01
N HIS A 9 4.47 -9.98 -2.00
CA HIS A 9 4.28 -9.32 -0.71
C HIS A 9 5.59 -8.63 -0.31
N ASP A 10 5.66 -7.32 -0.55
CA ASP A 10 6.85 -6.51 -0.33
C ASP A 10 6.48 -5.08 0.08
N HIS A 11 7.27 -4.53 1.01
CA HIS A 11 7.04 -3.26 1.67
C HIS A 11 8.17 -2.29 1.38
N THR A 12 7.80 -1.16 0.80
CA THR A 12 8.74 -0.05 0.56
C THR A 12 8.84 0.85 1.79
N ASP A 13 9.74 1.84 1.74
CA ASP A 13 9.84 2.94 2.71
C ASP A 13 8.55 3.77 2.91
N PHE A 14 7.55 3.59 2.03
CA PHE A 14 6.21 4.13 2.21
C PHE A 14 5.35 3.36 3.22
N SER A 15 5.72 2.13 3.57
CA SER A 15 5.30 1.47 4.80
C SER A 15 6.03 2.11 5.98
N PHE A 16 5.56 3.31 6.36
CA PHE A 16 6.29 4.22 7.24
C PHE A 16 6.79 3.57 8.53
N LEU A 17 8.10 3.69 8.76
CA LEU A 17 8.80 3.16 9.94
C LEU A 17 8.71 1.63 10.09
N ASP A 18 8.52 0.93 8.97
CA ASP A 18 8.58 -0.54 8.91
C ASP A 18 9.39 -1.02 7.70
N GLY A 19 8.99 -0.64 6.48
CA GLY A 19 9.77 -0.89 5.27
C GLY A 19 11.04 -0.03 5.26
N ALA A 20 12.17 -0.65 4.94
CA ALA A 20 13.50 -0.06 5.07
C ALA A 20 14.20 0.23 3.74
N SER A 21 13.62 -0.19 2.61
CA SER A 21 14.18 0.04 1.28
C SER A 21 13.28 0.90 0.42
N GLY A 22 13.89 1.78 -0.38
CA GLY A 22 13.16 2.55 -1.38
C GLY A 22 12.74 1.66 -2.54
N ALA A 23 11.74 2.11 -3.30
CA ALA A 23 11.28 1.40 -4.49
C ALA A 23 12.40 1.13 -5.51
N ASP A 24 13.32 2.09 -5.67
CA ASP A 24 14.46 1.97 -6.60
C ASP A 24 15.40 0.82 -6.20
N ASP A 25 15.72 0.69 -4.90
CA ASP A 25 16.59 -0.36 -4.36
C ASP A 25 15.96 -1.76 -4.50
N LEU A 26 14.65 -1.84 -4.29
CA LEU A 26 13.88 -3.09 -4.41
C LEU A 26 13.79 -3.55 -5.87
N VAL A 27 13.57 -2.63 -6.81
CA VAL A 27 13.58 -2.92 -8.26
C VAL A 27 14.96 -3.39 -8.72
N GLU A 28 16.03 -2.68 -8.33
CA GLU A 28 17.40 -3.10 -8.64
C GLU A 28 17.67 -4.51 -8.11
N ARG A 29 17.31 -4.77 -6.86
CA ARG A 29 17.51 -6.06 -6.23
C ARG A 29 16.71 -7.18 -6.89
N ALA A 30 15.45 -6.92 -7.27
CA ALA A 30 14.62 -7.89 -7.99
C ALA A 30 15.27 -8.31 -9.32
N LEU A 31 15.88 -7.35 -10.05
CA LEU A 31 16.62 -7.62 -11.28
C LEU A 31 17.90 -8.42 -11.03
N GLU A 32 18.68 -8.09 -9.99
CA GLU A 32 19.87 -8.87 -9.59
C GLU A 32 19.52 -10.34 -9.31
N LEU A 33 18.37 -10.58 -8.66
CA LEU A 33 17.86 -11.91 -8.33
C LEU A 33 17.20 -12.62 -9.52
N GLY A 34 16.97 -11.89 -10.62
CA GLY A 34 16.33 -12.39 -11.83
C GLY A 34 14.85 -12.72 -11.66
N LEU A 35 14.14 -12.03 -10.75
CA LEU A 35 12.70 -12.18 -10.52
C LEU A 35 11.91 -11.86 -11.79
N SER A 36 10.79 -12.56 -12.01
CA SER A 36 9.93 -12.33 -13.17
C SER A 36 9.08 -11.06 -13.03
N ALA A 37 8.75 -10.70 -11.79
CA ALA A 37 8.00 -9.51 -11.41
C ALA A 37 8.22 -9.20 -9.91
N LEU A 38 7.82 -7.99 -9.51
CA LEU A 38 7.77 -7.57 -8.11
C LEU A 38 6.43 -6.88 -7.86
N ALA A 39 5.76 -7.21 -6.75
CA ALA A 39 4.66 -6.42 -6.22
C ALA A 39 5.16 -5.44 -5.17
N VAL A 40 4.49 -4.30 -5.03
CA VAL A 40 4.58 -3.48 -3.81
C VAL A 40 3.22 -3.49 -3.14
N THR A 41 3.20 -3.82 -1.85
CA THR A 41 2.02 -4.01 -1.01
C THR A 41 2.14 -3.23 0.29
N ASP A 42 2.38 -1.93 0.18
CA ASP A 42 2.56 -1.07 1.36
C ASP A 42 1.38 -1.12 2.34
N HIS A 43 1.68 -0.87 3.61
CA HIS A 43 0.65 -0.87 4.65
C HIS A 43 -0.41 0.22 4.42
N GLN A 44 -1.66 -0.22 4.46
CA GLN A 44 -2.87 0.58 4.51
C GLN A 44 -3.10 1.53 3.32
N GLY A 45 -2.39 1.36 2.20
CA GLY A 45 -2.56 2.24 1.05
C GLY A 45 -1.60 1.98 -0.11
N LEU A 46 -1.71 2.83 -1.13
CA LEU A 46 -0.97 2.73 -2.39
C LEU A 46 0.08 3.85 -2.52
N TYR A 47 0.73 4.22 -1.41
CA TYR A 47 1.54 5.43 -1.34
C TYR A 47 2.79 5.35 -2.23
N GLY A 48 3.47 4.19 -2.25
CA GLY A 48 4.64 3.93 -3.09
C GLY A 48 4.32 3.56 -4.53
N ALA A 49 3.06 3.27 -4.87
CA ALA A 49 2.67 2.65 -6.14
C ALA A 49 3.14 3.41 -7.39
N VAL A 50 3.05 4.75 -7.39
CA VAL A 50 3.49 5.58 -8.53
C VAL A 50 5.01 5.53 -8.69
N ARG A 51 5.76 5.76 -7.60
CA ARG A 51 7.23 5.77 -7.63
C ARG A 51 7.77 4.39 -8.03
N PHE A 52 7.22 3.34 -7.44
CA PHE A 52 7.55 1.96 -7.78
C PHE A 52 7.25 1.64 -9.24
N SER A 53 6.05 1.95 -9.73
CA SER A 53 5.67 1.69 -11.12
C SER A 53 6.58 2.43 -12.10
N SER A 54 6.95 3.69 -11.82
CA SER A 54 7.91 4.42 -12.64
C SER A 54 9.29 3.76 -12.67
N ALA A 55 9.84 3.41 -11.50
CA ALA A 55 11.15 2.75 -11.40
C ALA A 55 11.18 1.39 -12.12
N ALA A 56 10.13 0.57 -11.93
CA ALA A 56 10.00 -0.72 -12.58
C ALA A 56 9.88 -0.60 -14.11
N VAL A 57 9.09 0.36 -14.61
CA VAL A 57 8.98 0.62 -16.07
C VAL A 57 10.32 1.06 -16.65
N GLU A 58 11.04 1.96 -15.99
CA GLU A 58 12.36 2.43 -16.44
C GLU A 58 13.39 1.28 -16.49
N ALA A 59 13.35 0.37 -15.50
CA ALA A 59 14.26 -0.75 -15.39
C ALA A 59 13.82 -2.00 -16.20
N GLY A 60 12.61 -1.98 -16.80
CA GLY A 60 12.05 -3.11 -17.56
C GLY A 60 11.57 -4.28 -16.70
N LEU A 61 11.28 -4.05 -15.42
CA LEU A 61 10.72 -5.04 -14.50
C LEU A 61 9.18 -5.02 -14.56
N HIS A 62 8.54 -6.19 -14.55
CA HIS A 62 7.08 -6.26 -14.46
C HIS A 62 6.59 -5.86 -13.06
N ALA A 63 5.80 -4.80 -12.98
CA ALA A 63 5.29 -4.25 -11.73
C ALA A 63 3.89 -4.77 -11.41
N VAL A 64 3.68 -5.22 -10.17
CA VAL A 64 2.37 -5.53 -9.61
C VAL A 64 2.04 -4.50 -8.53
N ILE A 65 0.84 -3.90 -8.59
CA ILE A 65 0.43 -2.87 -7.63
C ILE A 65 -0.52 -3.51 -6.62
N GLY A 66 -0.25 -3.34 -5.33
CA GLY A 66 -1.12 -3.81 -4.27
C GLY A 66 -0.99 -3.00 -2.98
N MET A 67 -1.67 -3.47 -1.95
CA MET A 67 -1.57 -2.95 -0.58
C MET A 67 -1.85 -4.06 0.42
N GLU A 68 -1.20 -4.00 1.58
CA GLU A 68 -1.56 -4.83 2.72
C GLU A 68 -2.44 -4.02 3.68
N ILE A 69 -3.59 -4.57 4.08
CA ILE A 69 -4.54 -3.90 4.97
C ILE A 69 -4.70 -4.61 6.30
N GLU A 70 -5.07 -3.86 7.33
CA GLU A 70 -5.47 -4.40 8.63
C GLU A 70 -7.00 -4.31 8.75
N LEU A 71 -7.66 -5.47 8.82
CA LEU A 71 -9.11 -5.52 8.99
C LEU A 71 -9.49 -5.16 10.43
N LEU A 72 -10.55 -4.38 10.62
CA LEU A 72 -11.07 -4.05 11.95
C LEU A 72 -11.96 -5.13 12.55
N ASP A 73 -12.59 -5.94 11.72
CA ASP A 73 -13.53 -6.95 12.19
C ASP A 73 -12.76 -7.99 13.01
N PRO A 74 -13.25 -8.38 14.19
CA PRO A 74 -12.49 -9.21 15.12
C PRO A 74 -12.20 -10.59 14.52
N ALA A 75 -10.94 -10.82 14.17
CA ALA A 75 -10.35 -12.15 14.21
C ALA A 75 -9.75 -12.39 15.60
N VAL A 76 -9.66 -13.66 15.97
CA VAL A 76 -9.16 -14.19 17.25
C VAL A 76 -7.90 -13.43 17.74
N PRO A 77 -7.75 -13.17 19.06
CA PRO A 77 -6.53 -12.59 19.62
C PRO A 77 -5.28 -13.37 19.22
N ASP A 78 -4.15 -12.69 19.04
CA ASP A 78 -2.86 -13.32 18.71
C ASP A 78 -2.44 -14.33 19.81
N PRO A 79 -2.19 -15.61 19.46
CA PRO A 79 -1.84 -16.64 20.43
C PRO A 79 -0.43 -16.53 21.04
N HIS A 80 0.47 -15.70 20.50
CA HIS A 80 1.85 -15.54 21.01
C HIS A 80 2.01 -14.46 22.11
N ASP A 81 0.95 -14.18 22.87
CA ASP A 81 0.91 -13.12 23.89
C ASP A 81 1.95 -13.28 25.02
N LEU A 82 2.88 -12.31 25.13
CA LEU A 82 3.52 -11.94 26.39
C LEU A 82 2.67 -10.87 27.09
N VAL A 83 1.89 -11.30 28.08
CA VAL A 83 1.09 -10.43 28.95
C VAL A 83 2.01 -9.53 29.77
N HIS A 84 2.16 -8.27 29.39
CA HIS A 84 2.58 -7.22 30.32
C HIS A 84 1.37 -6.40 30.79
N SER A 85 1.06 -6.54 32.07
CA SER A 85 0.18 -5.63 32.81
C SER A 85 0.66 -4.19 32.59
N PRO A 86 -0.23 -3.21 32.34
CA PRO A 86 0.18 -1.83 32.20
C PRO A 86 0.77 -1.35 33.53
N MET A 87 2.09 -1.34 33.64
CA MET A 87 2.80 -0.76 34.79
C MET A 87 2.88 0.77 34.67
N TRP A 88 1.81 1.41 34.20
CA TRP A 88 1.69 2.86 34.19
C TRP A 88 0.28 3.24 34.63
N GLY A 89 0.13 3.36 35.95
CA GLY A 89 -0.85 4.26 36.52
C GLY A 89 -0.56 5.70 36.07
N ASP A 90 -1.61 6.48 35.88
CA ASP A 90 -1.65 7.93 35.68
C ASP A 90 -0.29 8.66 35.63
N ALA A 91 0.41 8.58 34.50
CA ALA A 91 1.54 9.48 34.22
C ALA A 91 1.08 10.93 33.93
N ARG A 92 -0.23 11.21 34.10
CA ARG A 92 -0.77 12.59 34.18
C ARG A 92 -0.64 13.19 35.59
N ALA A 93 -0.24 12.40 36.59
CA ALA A 93 0.04 12.90 37.95
C ALA A 93 1.51 13.34 38.16
N ALA A 94 2.40 13.15 37.18
CA ALA A 94 3.75 13.69 37.24
C ALA A 94 3.77 15.13 36.70
N GLY A 95 4.12 16.08 37.58
CA GLY A 95 4.26 17.50 37.26
C GLY A 95 5.27 17.78 36.13
N PRO A 96 5.45 19.05 35.75
CA PRO A 96 6.14 19.45 34.54
C PRO A 96 7.66 19.24 34.66
N HIS A 97 8.13 18.02 34.47
CA HIS A 97 9.54 17.73 34.23
C HIS A 97 9.75 17.52 32.73
N SER A 98 10.26 18.57 32.09
CA SER A 98 10.87 18.52 30.77
C SER A 98 11.95 17.44 30.71
N ARG A 99 11.78 16.42 29.88
CA ARG A 99 12.89 15.57 29.45
C ARG A 99 13.86 16.44 28.63
N GLN A 100 14.91 16.93 29.26
CA GLN A 100 16.04 17.55 28.58
C GLN A 100 16.86 16.43 27.94
N TYR A 101 16.73 16.26 26.63
CA TYR A 101 17.80 15.63 25.85
C TYR A 101 18.96 16.63 25.77
N GLY A 102 20.17 16.15 26.06
CA GLY A 102 21.37 16.94 26.34
C GLY A 102 21.52 18.22 25.50
N GLY A 103 21.59 19.36 26.18
CA GLY A 103 22.15 20.60 25.67
C GLY A 103 21.38 21.36 24.59
N ILE A 104 20.25 20.87 24.08
CA ILE A 104 19.48 21.58 23.04
C ILE A 104 18.54 22.61 23.69
N PRO A 105 18.65 23.92 23.38
CA PRO A 105 17.72 24.92 23.88
C PRO A 105 16.29 24.63 23.41
N THR A 106 15.33 24.60 24.34
CA THR A 106 13.91 24.48 24.02
C THR A 106 13.47 25.67 23.16
N ARG A 107 13.14 25.39 21.89
CA ARG A 107 12.60 26.39 20.97
C ARG A 107 11.20 26.81 21.47
N PRO A 108 10.94 28.11 21.71
CA PRO A 108 9.61 28.55 22.14
C PRO A 108 8.59 28.21 21.05
N LYS A 109 7.50 27.55 21.45
CA LYS A 109 6.37 27.29 20.53
C LYS A 109 5.75 28.62 20.16
N LEU A 110 5.79 28.99 18.87
CA LEU A 110 5.01 30.11 18.37
C LEU A 110 3.51 29.82 18.57
N GLU A 111 2.83 30.65 19.35
CA GLU A 111 1.37 30.67 19.39
C GLU A 111 0.83 31.20 18.06
N ARG A 112 0.43 30.30 17.17
CA ARG A 112 -0.30 30.66 15.96
C ARG A 112 -1.78 30.83 16.32
N LYS A 113 -2.36 32.01 16.08
CA LYS A 113 -3.81 32.24 16.19
C LYS A 113 -4.56 31.18 15.38
N ARG A 114 -5.49 30.48 16.03
CA ARG A 114 -6.30 29.42 15.40
C ARG A 114 -7.33 30.06 14.45
N VAL A 115 -7.41 29.55 13.23
CA VAL A 115 -8.46 29.94 12.27
C VAL A 115 -9.78 29.22 12.59
N PRO A 116 -10.95 29.87 12.49
CA PRO A 116 -12.23 29.35 13.00
C PRO A 116 -12.68 28.01 12.42
N TRP A 117 -12.30 27.70 11.18
CA TRP A 117 -12.70 26.49 10.45
C TRP A 117 -11.74 25.31 10.62
N ARG A 118 -10.61 25.45 11.33
CA ARG A 118 -9.73 24.31 11.61
C ARG A 118 -10.34 23.44 12.71
N ARG A 119 -10.79 22.23 12.35
CA ARG A 119 -11.02 21.16 13.33
C ARG A 119 -9.76 20.99 14.20
N ALA A 120 -9.95 20.84 15.51
CA ALA A 120 -8.84 20.55 16.41
C ALA A 120 -8.15 19.27 15.91
N PRO A 121 -6.81 19.27 15.71
CA PRO A 121 -6.13 18.01 15.45
C PRO A 121 -6.33 17.13 16.68
N LYS A 122 -7.14 16.09 16.55
CA LYS A 122 -7.06 14.93 17.44
C LYS A 122 -5.70 14.29 17.14
N ARG A 123 -4.67 14.70 17.87
CA ARG A 123 -3.48 13.87 18.04
C ARG A 123 -3.88 12.78 19.00
N GLU A 124 -4.37 11.67 18.46
CA GLU A 124 -4.33 10.42 19.22
C GLU A 124 -2.87 9.98 19.22
N ASP A 125 -2.37 9.75 20.42
CA ASP A 125 -1.02 9.27 20.64
C ASP A 125 -1.03 7.76 20.37
N LEU A 126 -0.65 7.36 19.17
CA LEU A 126 -0.54 5.94 18.82
C LEU A 126 0.65 5.27 19.53
N ARG A 127 1.47 6.03 20.29
CA ARG A 127 2.49 5.47 21.20
C ARG A 127 1.74 4.77 22.34
N GLY A 128 1.42 3.50 22.12
CA GLY A 128 0.63 2.69 23.05
C GLY A 128 -0.52 1.91 22.41
N VAL A 129 -0.84 2.14 21.12
CA VAL A 129 -1.61 1.14 20.36
C VAL A 129 -0.70 -0.06 20.21
N ARG A 130 -1.00 -1.09 21.00
CA ARG A 130 -0.24 -2.34 21.04
C ARG A 130 -0.54 -3.11 19.75
N ALA A 131 0.41 -3.91 19.26
CA ALA A 131 0.21 -4.82 18.12
C ALA A 131 -1.08 -5.65 18.25
N ARG A 132 -1.51 -5.96 19.49
CA ARG A 132 -2.77 -6.64 19.84
C ARG A 132 -4.08 -5.92 19.43
N GLU A 133 -4.02 -4.63 19.09
CA GLU A 133 -5.18 -3.82 18.66
C GLU A 133 -5.22 -3.65 17.14
N LEU A 134 -4.20 -4.16 16.43
CA LEU A 134 -4.14 -4.23 14.97
C LEU A 134 -4.81 -5.54 14.53
N GLY A 135 -5.89 -5.42 13.77
CA GLY A 135 -6.60 -6.61 13.31
C GLY A 135 -5.84 -7.36 12.22
N PRO A 136 -6.43 -8.43 11.66
CA PRO A 136 -5.69 -9.35 10.82
C PRO A 136 -5.28 -8.71 9.50
N HIS A 137 -4.10 -9.11 9.02
CA HIS A 137 -3.55 -8.69 7.74
C HIS A 137 -4.23 -9.39 6.56
N LEU A 138 -4.36 -8.66 5.45
CA LEU A 138 -4.84 -9.17 4.17
C LEU A 138 -4.13 -8.42 3.04
N VAL A 139 -3.57 -9.15 2.08
CA VAL A 139 -2.88 -8.55 0.92
C VAL A 139 -3.86 -8.45 -0.25
N LEU A 140 -3.91 -7.29 -0.89
CA LEU A 140 -4.76 -7.04 -2.06
C LEU A 140 -3.91 -6.56 -3.24
N LEU A 141 -4.02 -7.24 -4.37
CA LEU A 141 -3.32 -6.94 -5.62
C LEU A 141 -4.31 -6.47 -6.68
N ALA A 142 -3.94 -5.45 -7.44
CA ALA A 142 -4.69 -4.99 -8.61
C ALA A 142 -4.33 -5.84 -9.83
N ARG A 143 -5.29 -6.63 -10.30
CA ARG A 143 -5.14 -7.42 -11.53
C ARG A 143 -5.13 -6.53 -12.78
N ASP A 144 -5.94 -5.47 -12.77
CA ASP A 144 -6.15 -4.60 -13.91
C ASP A 144 -6.53 -3.18 -13.46
N GLY A 145 -6.81 -2.28 -14.41
CA GLY A 145 -7.22 -0.90 -14.09
C GLY A 145 -8.50 -0.81 -13.25
N ALA A 146 -9.42 -1.78 -13.36
CA ALA A 146 -10.60 -1.85 -12.51
C ALA A 146 -10.20 -2.25 -11.08
N GLY A 147 -9.29 -3.22 -10.94
CA GLY A 147 -8.64 -3.59 -9.69
C GLY A 147 -7.98 -2.41 -9.00
N TYR A 148 -7.16 -1.64 -9.71
CA TYR A 148 -6.50 -0.45 -9.17
C TYR A 148 -7.53 0.59 -8.68
N SER A 149 -8.59 0.84 -9.45
CA SER A 149 -9.70 1.69 -9.04
C SER A 149 -10.40 1.16 -7.77
N SER A 150 -10.63 -0.15 -7.66
CA SER A 150 -11.19 -0.79 -6.48
C SER A 150 -10.30 -0.58 -5.25
N LEU A 151 -8.98 -0.82 -5.36
CA LEU A 151 -8.03 -0.58 -4.26
C LEU A 151 -8.03 0.90 -3.83
N CYS A 152 -8.04 1.83 -4.78
CA CYS A 152 -8.10 3.26 -4.49
C CYS A 152 -9.36 3.65 -3.71
N ARG A 153 -10.52 3.07 -4.07
CA ARG A 153 -11.79 3.31 -3.35
C ARG A 153 -11.76 2.71 -1.95
N ILE A 154 -11.27 1.48 -1.80
CA ILE A 154 -11.12 0.80 -0.51
C ILE A 154 -10.23 1.64 0.42
N ALA A 155 -9.02 2.01 -0.02
CA ALA A 155 -8.10 2.82 0.76
C ALA A 155 -8.72 4.17 1.13
N SER A 156 -9.27 4.89 0.16
CA SER A 156 -9.86 6.22 0.40
C SER A 156 -11.03 6.16 1.38
N ALA A 157 -11.96 5.21 1.21
CA ALA A 157 -13.11 5.06 2.09
C ALA A 157 -12.68 4.67 3.51
N ALA A 158 -11.72 3.76 3.66
CA ALA A 158 -11.21 3.34 4.96
C ALA A 158 -10.52 4.49 5.71
N HIS A 159 -9.69 5.28 5.02
CA HIS A 159 -9.03 6.45 5.60
C HIS A 159 -10.01 7.57 5.95
N LEU A 160 -11.04 7.80 5.12
CA LEU A 160 -12.09 8.80 5.40
C LEU A 160 -12.99 8.39 6.57
N ALA A 161 -13.27 7.10 6.72
CA ALA A 161 -14.06 6.56 7.83
C ALA A 161 -13.26 6.48 9.14
N GLY A 162 -11.94 6.39 9.05
CA GLY A 162 -11.03 6.23 10.17
C GLY A 162 -10.46 7.51 10.76
N THR A 163 -9.40 7.33 11.53
CA THR A 163 -8.59 8.42 12.06
C THR A 163 -7.18 8.34 11.52
N LYS A 164 -6.37 9.38 11.77
CA LYS A 164 -5.00 9.43 11.24
C LYS A 164 -4.19 8.23 11.74
N GLY A 165 -3.76 7.38 10.81
CA GLY A 165 -2.95 6.19 11.11
C GLY A 165 -3.77 4.98 11.57
N VAL A 166 -5.10 5.08 11.61
CA VAL A 166 -6.01 3.97 11.92
C VAL A 166 -7.18 3.99 10.93
N PRO A 167 -6.94 3.62 9.67
CA PRO A 167 -7.99 3.45 8.68
C PRO A 167 -8.94 2.31 9.08
N ARG A 168 -10.18 2.38 8.60
CA ARG A 168 -11.22 1.39 8.93
C ARG A 168 -11.51 0.47 7.76
N PHE A 169 -10.72 -0.59 7.63
CA PHE A 169 -11.01 -1.66 6.68
C PHE A 169 -11.97 -2.67 7.31
N THR A 170 -13.10 -2.94 6.66
CA THR A 170 -14.08 -3.95 7.10
C THR A 170 -14.41 -4.88 5.94
N HIS A 171 -14.91 -6.08 6.24
CA HIS A 171 -15.35 -7.01 5.20
C HIS A 171 -16.47 -6.42 4.34
N ASP A 172 -17.38 -5.63 4.94
CA ASP A 172 -18.45 -4.93 4.21
C ASP A 172 -17.91 -3.91 3.21
N LEU A 173 -16.82 -3.21 3.54
CA LEU A 173 -16.15 -2.30 2.62
C LEU A 173 -15.49 -3.08 1.47
N LEU A 174 -14.80 -4.18 1.79
CA LEU A 174 -14.18 -5.03 0.77
C LEU A 174 -15.21 -5.59 -0.21
N ALA A 175 -16.35 -6.07 0.30
CA ALA A 175 -17.44 -6.64 -0.49
C ALA A 175 -18.01 -5.68 -1.56
N GLN A 176 -17.84 -4.37 -1.39
CA GLN A 176 -18.29 -3.35 -2.33
C GLN A 176 -17.32 -3.16 -3.51
N HIS A 177 -16.08 -3.63 -3.41
CA HIS A 177 -14.98 -3.28 -4.30
C HIS A 177 -14.04 -4.48 -4.59
N THR A 178 -14.60 -5.62 -5.00
CA THR A 178 -13.80 -6.82 -5.34
C THR A 178 -13.48 -6.98 -6.83
N GLU A 179 -13.99 -6.08 -7.69
CA GLU A 179 -13.75 -6.14 -9.13
C GLU A 179 -12.28 -5.90 -9.45
N GLY A 180 -11.67 -6.83 -10.20
CA GLY A 180 -10.27 -6.76 -10.62
C GLY A 180 -9.26 -6.94 -9.48
N VAL A 181 -9.69 -7.37 -8.28
CA VAL A 181 -8.81 -7.55 -7.12
C VAL A 181 -8.48 -9.03 -6.91
N ILE A 182 -7.21 -9.32 -6.71
CA ILE A 182 -6.71 -10.61 -6.22
C ILE A 182 -6.33 -10.42 -4.75
N ALA A 183 -6.70 -11.35 -3.88
CA ALA A 183 -6.40 -11.32 -2.45
C ALA A 183 -5.49 -12.50 -2.07
N LEU A 184 -4.51 -12.23 -1.20
CA LEU A 184 -3.73 -13.26 -0.51
C LEU A 184 -4.15 -13.26 0.95
N THR A 185 -4.21 -14.44 1.59
CA THR A 185 -4.74 -14.57 2.96
C THR A 185 -3.96 -13.83 4.04
N GLY A 186 -2.80 -13.26 3.71
CA GLY A 186 -1.95 -12.49 4.59
C GLY A 186 -0.81 -13.31 5.19
N CYS A 187 0.13 -12.59 5.79
CA CYS A 187 1.26 -13.15 6.53
C CYS A 187 0.79 -13.93 7.79
N ARG A 188 1.71 -14.31 8.67
CA ARG A 188 1.36 -14.96 9.95
C ARG A 188 0.39 -14.17 10.85
N HIS A 189 0.23 -12.87 10.59
CA HIS A 189 -0.74 -12.00 11.27
C HIS A 189 -2.09 -11.91 10.56
N GLY A 190 -2.29 -12.60 9.43
CA GLY A 190 -3.59 -12.77 8.79
C GLY A 190 -4.56 -13.58 9.65
N GLU A 191 -5.87 -13.48 9.34
CA GLU A 191 -6.91 -14.12 10.16
C GLU A 191 -6.76 -15.64 10.19
N ILE A 192 -6.49 -16.23 9.03
CA ILE A 192 -6.38 -17.69 8.89
C ILE A 192 -5.16 -18.22 9.66
N PRO A 193 -3.93 -17.70 9.45
CA PRO A 193 -2.77 -18.08 10.25
C PRO A 193 -2.96 -17.87 11.76
N ARG A 194 -3.48 -16.72 12.21
CA ARG A 194 -3.72 -16.45 13.65
C ARG A 194 -4.67 -17.48 14.26
N ARG A 195 -5.75 -17.85 13.56
CA ARG A 195 -6.69 -18.87 14.02
C ARG A 195 -6.06 -20.26 14.11
N LEU A 196 -5.25 -20.64 13.12
CA LEU A 196 -4.52 -21.91 13.16
C LEU A 196 -3.58 -21.94 14.37
N LEU A 197 -2.74 -20.92 14.56
CA LEU A 197 -1.83 -20.83 15.71
C LEU A 197 -2.56 -20.86 17.06
N ALA A 198 -3.81 -20.38 17.12
CA ALA A 198 -4.66 -20.44 18.31
C ALA A 198 -5.38 -21.79 18.50
N GLY A 199 -5.20 -22.75 17.59
CA GLY A 199 -5.87 -24.05 17.59
C GLY A 199 -7.31 -24.03 17.04
N ASP A 200 -7.77 -22.91 16.48
CA ASP A 200 -9.11 -22.73 15.91
C ASP A 200 -9.15 -23.12 14.42
N ARG A 201 -8.99 -24.42 14.14
CA ARG A 201 -8.98 -24.94 12.76
C ARG A 201 -10.33 -24.76 12.05
N GLU A 202 -11.44 -24.91 12.78
CA GLU A 202 -12.79 -24.71 12.22
C GLU A 202 -13.01 -23.25 11.83
N GLY A 203 -12.64 -22.31 12.69
CA GLY A 203 -12.71 -20.89 12.38
C GLY A 203 -11.77 -20.48 11.25
N ALA A 204 -10.57 -21.07 11.15
CA ALA A 204 -9.67 -20.84 10.03
C ALA A 204 -10.32 -21.26 8.70
N ALA A 205 -10.95 -22.43 8.66
CA ALA A 205 -11.70 -22.88 7.48
C ALA A 205 -12.91 -22.00 7.17
N ALA A 206 -13.64 -21.55 8.20
CA ALA A 206 -14.75 -20.61 8.03
C ALA A 206 -14.29 -19.26 7.45
N ALA A 207 -13.14 -18.74 7.92
CA ALA A 207 -12.54 -17.51 7.41
C ALA A 207 -12.10 -17.66 5.95
N ALA A 208 -11.44 -18.77 5.60
CA ALA A 208 -11.06 -19.07 4.22
C ALA A 208 -12.28 -19.13 3.29
N ARG A 209 -13.35 -19.83 3.68
CA ARG A 209 -14.61 -19.88 2.91
C ARG A 209 -15.28 -18.51 2.77
N ARG A 210 -15.24 -17.68 3.83
CA ARG A 210 -15.80 -16.32 3.79
C ARG A 210 -15.05 -15.43 2.81
N LEU A 211 -13.71 -15.40 2.89
CA LEU A 211 -12.88 -14.67 1.94
C LEU A 211 -13.06 -15.22 0.51
N ALA A 212 -13.18 -16.54 0.35
CA ALA A 212 -13.44 -17.16 -0.94
C ALA A 212 -14.79 -16.72 -1.51
N GLY A 213 -15.83 -16.54 -0.67
CA GLY A 213 -17.11 -15.99 -1.10
C GLY A 213 -17.04 -14.50 -1.49
N LEU A 214 -16.10 -13.73 -0.94
CA LEU A 214 -15.90 -12.32 -1.28
C LEU A 214 -15.13 -12.15 -2.60
N PHE A 215 -14.03 -12.88 -2.76
CA PHE A 215 -13.11 -12.74 -3.90
C PHE A 215 -13.34 -13.79 -4.99
N GLY A 216 -14.05 -14.88 -4.71
CA GLY A 216 -14.41 -15.94 -5.66
C GLY A 216 -15.52 -15.51 -6.61
N SER A 217 -15.11 -14.91 -7.73
CA SER A 217 -15.84 -14.72 -8.99
C SER A 217 -17.38 -14.56 -8.91
N LYS A 218 -17.86 -13.31 -8.80
CA LYS A 218 -19.08 -12.92 -9.52
C LYS A 218 -18.71 -12.69 -11.00
N GLY A 219 -18.80 -13.71 -11.84
CA GLY A 219 -18.88 -13.52 -13.30
C GLY A 219 -17.65 -13.80 -14.18
N SER A 220 -16.72 -14.67 -13.80
CA SER A 220 -15.73 -15.19 -14.77
C SER A 220 -15.53 -16.69 -14.58
N GLU A 221 -16.15 -17.47 -15.46
CA GLU A 221 -16.03 -18.94 -15.51
C GLU A 221 -14.67 -19.41 -16.07
N SER A 222 -13.75 -18.50 -16.42
CA SER A 222 -12.50 -18.84 -17.11
C SER A 222 -11.20 -18.34 -16.45
N ALA A 223 -11.26 -17.69 -15.28
CA ALA A 223 -10.07 -17.28 -14.54
C ALA A 223 -10.12 -17.91 -13.15
N GLY A 224 -9.04 -18.58 -12.73
CA GLY A 224 -8.95 -19.26 -11.43
C GLY A 224 -9.26 -18.35 -10.23
N SER A 225 -9.34 -18.93 -9.04
CA SER A 225 -9.66 -18.21 -7.79
C SER A 225 -8.88 -16.89 -7.66
N ASN A 226 -9.57 -15.79 -7.34
CA ASN A 226 -8.92 -14.53 -6.97
C ASN A 226 -8.54 -14.49 -5.48
N LEU A 227 -8.73 -15.57 -4.73
CA LEU A 227 -8.18 -15.74 -3.39
C LEU A 227 -7.13 -16.86 -3.42
N LEU A 228 -5.96 -16.59 -2.85
CA LEU A 228 -4.89 -17.56 -2.67
C LEU A 228 -4.49 -17.65 -1.20
N VAL A 229 -4.23 -18.87 -0.73
CA VAL A 229 -3.65 -19.10 0.60
C VAL A 229 -2.16 -18.81 0.53
N GLU A 230 -1.74 -17.83 1.31
CA GLU A 230 -0.35 -17.35 1.33
C GLU A 230 0.51 -18.22 2.25
N LEU A 231 1.66 -18.64 1.75
CA LEU A 231 2.65 -19.45 2.46
C LEU A 231 3.95 -18.66 2.58
N GLN A 232 4.48 -18.59 3.80
CA GLN A 232 5.70 -17.86 4.12
C GLN A 232 6.55 -18.69 5.08
N HIS A 233 7.87 -18.56 4.99
CA HIS A 233 8.81 -19.22 5.89
C HIS A 233 9.97 -18.30 6.22
N HIS A 234 10.02 -17.87 7.47
CA HIS A 234 11.00 -16.93 8.01
C HIS A 234 11.89 -17.60 9.06
N LEU A 235 11.98 -18.93 9.08
CA LEU A 235 12.73 -19.70 10.09
C LEU A 235 12.27 -19.45 11.54
N LEU A 236 11.00 -19.10 11.74
CA LEU A 236 10.41 -19.03 13.07
C LEU A 236 10.06 -20.45 13.57
N PRO A 237 10.01 -20.66 14.90
CA PRO A 237 9.80 -21.99 15.47
C PRO A 237 8.57 -22.75 14.94
N ASP A 238 7.50 -22.01 14.59
CA ASP A 238 6.21 -22.58 14.19
C ASP A 238 5.99 -22.56 12.66
N ASP A 239 6.92 -22.03 11.86
CA ASP A 239 6.71 -21.82 10.41
C ASP A 239 6.50 -23.15 9.67
N ASP A 240 7.29 -24.17 9.99
CA ASP A 240 7.16 -25.50 9.38
C ASP A 240 5.76 -26.08 9.60
N TRP A 241 5.25 -25.96 10.83
CA TRP A 241 3.93 -26.44 11.21
C TRP A 241 2.84 -25.58 10.56
N LEU A 242 2.98 -24.26 10.60
CA LEU A 242 1.99 -23.32 10.08
C LEU A 242 1.82 -23.48 8.57
N VAL A 243 2.93 -23.58 7.82
CA VAL A 243 2.88 -23.84 6.37
C VAL A 243 2.21 -25.18 6.09
N ALA A 244 2.53 -26.24 6.85
CA ALA A 244 1.88 -27.54 6.66
C ALA A 244 0.36 -27.48 6.92
N GLU A 245 -0.09 -26.79 7.97
CA GLU A 245 -1.51 -26.62 8.25
C GLU A 245 -2.22 -25.73 7.23
N LEU A 246 -1.58 -24.66 6.75
CA LEU A 246 -2.12 -23.82 5.68
C LEU A 246 -2.29 -24.61 4.38
N VAL A 247 -1.33 -25.46 4.02
CA VAL A 247 -1.44 -26.35 2.84
C VAL A 247 -2.61 -27.32 2.99
N ARG A 248 -2.74 -28.00 4.14
CA ARG A 248 -3.86 -28.91 4.40
C ARG A 248 -5.21 -28.19 4.38
N LEU A 249 -5.25 -26.98 4.94
CA LEU A 249 -6.44 -26.15 4.94
C LEU A 249 -6.81 -25.74 3.50
N ALA A 250 -5.83 -25.29 2.71
CA ALA A 250 -6.03 -24.91 1.31
C ALA A 250 -6.60 -26.07 0.48
N GLU A 251 -6.09 -27.30 0.66
CA GLU A 251 -6.66 -28.50 0.04
C GLU A 251 -8.09 -28.77 0.51
N GLU A 252 -8.36 -28.66 1.82
CA GLU A 252 -9.70 -28.89 2.39
C GLU A 252 -10.75 -27.94 1.80
N VAL A 253 -10.39 -26.65 1.61
CA VAL A 253 -11.32 -25.63 1.10
C VAL A 253 -11.25 -25.43 -0.41
N GLY A 254 -10.34 -26.12 -1.09
CA GLY A 254 -10.17 -26.05 -2.55
C GLY A 254 -9.59 -24.71 -3.05
N LEU A 255 -8.72 -24.07 -2.26
CA LEU A 255 -8.04 -22.83 -2.64
C LEU A 255 -6.61 -23.10 -3.13
N PRO A 256 -6.12 -22.37 -4.15
CA PRO A 256 -4.72 -22.43 -4.54
C PRO A 256 -3.83 -21.80 -3.46
N VAL A 257 -2.56 -22.21 -3.43
CA VAL A 257 -1.52 -21.64 -2.57
C VAL A 257 -0.58 -20.73 -3.37
N VAL A 258 0.06 -19.79 -2.69
CA VAL A 258 1.10 -18.92 -3.25
C VAL A 258 2.22 -18.75 -2.22
N VAL A 259 3.47 -18.74 -2.68
CA VAL A 259 4.62 -18.45 -1.82
C VAL A 259 4.99 -16.98 -1.97
N THR A 260 5.22 -16.32 -0.85
CA THR A 260 5.74 -14.95 -0.73
C THR A 260 6.78 -14.90 0.38
N ASN A 261 7.53 -13.80 0.48
CA ASN A 261 8.51 -13.63 1.56
C ASN A 261 8.25 -12.44 2.49
N ASP A 262 7.20 -11.64 2.26
CA ASP A 262 6.85 -10.51 3.13
C ASP A 262 8.05 -9.57 3.33
N ALA A 263 8.68 -9.20 2.21
CA ALA A 263 9.94 -8.49 2.25
C ALA A 263 9.74 -7.05 2.79
N HIS A 264 10.61 -6.66 3.72
CA HIS A 264 10.63 -5.33 4.32
C HIS A 264 11.90 -4.56 3.97
N TYR A 265 12.82 -5.21 3.27
CA TYR A 265 14.08 -4.66 2.84
C TYR A 265 14.65 -5.44 1.65
N ALA A 266 15.49 -4.79 0.84
CA ALA A 266 16.05 -5.38 -0.35
C ALA A 266 17.08 -6.48 -0.02
N ARG A 267 18.01 -6.21 0.90
CA ARG A 267 19.13 -7.11 1.21
C ARG A 267 19.11 -7.55 2.67
N ARG A 268 19.63 -8.74 2.97
CA ARG A 268 19.63 -9.33 4.32
C ARG A 268 20.29 -8.41 5.35
N GLU A 269 21.30 -7.66 4.95
CA GLU A 269 22.06 -6.73 5.81
C GLU A 269 21.23 -5.50 6.22
N ASP A 270 20.23 -5.11 5.43
CA ASP A 270 19.36 -3.96 5.70
C ASP A 270 18.42 -4.19 6.90
N ARG A 271 18.42 -5.41 7.47
CA ARG A 271 17.81 -5.71 8.78
C ARG A 271 18.23 -4.69 9.85
N GLU A 272 19.48 -4.25 9.86
CA GLU A 272 19.95 -3.30 10.87
C GLU A 272 19.24 -1.94 10.77
N LEU A 273 18.97 -1.49 9.53
CA LEU A 273 18.19 -0.28 9.30
C LEU A 273 16.74 -0.48 9.74
N GLN A 274 16.15 -1.64 9.42
CA GLN A 274 14.80 -2.00 9.85
C GLN A 274 14.68 -1.99 11.39
N ASP A 275 15.65 -2.55 12.11
CA ASP A 275 15.71 -2.53 13.57
C ASP A 275 15.74 -1.09 14.13
N VAL A 276 16.46 -0.18 13.46
CA VAL A 276 16.49 1.25 13.80
C VAL A 276 15.13 1.90 13.56
N LEU A 277 14.45 1.59 12.45
CA LEU A 277 13.11 2.11 12.16
C LEU A 277 12.10 1.68 13.22
N VAL A 278 12.16 0.43 13.71
CA VAL A 278 11.34 -0.05 14.84
C VAL A 278 11.63 0.77 16.11
N GLY A 279 12.90 1.00 16.43
CA GLY A 279 13.28 1.86 17.55
C GLY A 279 12.67 3.26 17.44
N ILE A 280 12.73 3.87 16.25
CA ILE A 280 12.14 5.18 15.98
C ILE A 280 10.61 5.15 16.09
N ARG A 281 9.95 4.13 15.53
CA ARG A 281 8.49 3.93 15.58
C ARG A 281 7.96 3.95 17.00
N HIS A 282 8.67 3.25 17.89
CA HIS A 282 8.25 3.10 19.29
C HIS A 282 8.87 4.13 20.24
N GLY A 283 9.82 4.96 19.75
CA GLY A 283 10.54 5.93 20.57
C GLY A 283 11.42 5.28 21.64
N LEU A 284 12.01 4.13 21.31
CA LEU A 284 12.86 3.31 22.17
C LEU A 284 14.29 3.25 21.62
N THR A 285 15.26 2.99 22.50
CA THR A 285 16.62 2.63 22.07
C THR A 285 16.64 1.21 21.47
N LEU A 286 17.73 0.84 20.79
CA LEU A 286 17.88 -0.50 20.21
C LEU A 286 17.84 -1.62 21.26
N ASP A 287 18.42 -1.37 22.44
CA ASP A 287 18.42 -2.33 23.55
C ASP A 287 16.99 -2.52 24.11
N GLU A 288 16.23 -1.43 24.24
CA GLU A 288 14.86 -1.47 24.76
C GLU A 288 13.85 -2.06 23.74
N SER A 289 14.09 -1.87 22.44
CA SER A 289 13.19 -2.34 21.38
C SER A 289 13.39 -3.81 21.01
N ALA A 290 14.32 -4.55 21.65
CA ALA A 290 14.63 -5.94 21.32
C ALA A 290 13.41 -6.87 21.17
N HIS A 291 12.39 -6.69 22.00
CA HIS A 291 11.16 -7.48 22.01
C HIS A 291 10.12 -7.08 20.94
N LEU A 292 10.33 -5.96 20.24
CA LEU A 292 9.47 -5.45 19.17
C LEU A 292 10.05 -5.68 17.78
N ARG A 293 11.31 -6.11 17.70
CA ARG A 293 12.04 -6.33 16.44
C ARG A 293 11.79 -7.72 15.90
N ARG A 294 12.03 -7.89 14.60
CA ARG A 294 11.98 -9.22 13.97
C ARG A 294 13.08 -10.12 14.56
N PRO A 295 12.78 -11.40 14.87
CA PRO A 295 13.75 -12.29 15.53
C PRO A 295 15.03 -12.51 14.72
N ASN A 296 14.92 -12.51 13.38
CA ASN A 296 16.02 -12.74 12.46
C ASN A 296 15.95 -11.79 11.24
N GLY A 297 16.85 -11.99 10.27
CA GLY A 297 16.95 -11.19 9.05
C GLY A 297 16.31 -11.81 7.82
N GLU A 298 15.27 -12.65 7.96
CA GLU A 298 14.70 -13.42 6.84
C GLU A 298 13.65 -12.64 6.01
N TYR A 299 13.39 -11.37 6.33
CA TYR A 299 12.38 -10.53 5.68
C TYR A 299 12.98 -9.64 4.57
N TYR A 300 13.92 -10.18 3.78
CA TYR A 300 14.51 -9.50 2.62
C TYR A 300 13.98 -10.05 1.30
N LEU A 301 14.24 -9.39 0.17
CA LEU A 301 13.95 -9.98 -1.14
C LEU A 301 14.85 -11.21 -1.40
N LYS A 302 14.23 -12.39 -1.45
CA LYS A 302 14.88 -13.67 -1.72
C LYS A 302 14.76 -14.06 -3.19
N SER A 303 15.78 -14.75 -3.70
CA SER A 303 15.72 -15.43 -4.99
C SER A 303 14.87 -16.70 -4.91
N GLU A 304 14.39 -17.17 -6.06
CA GLU A 304 13.74 -18.48 -6.21
C GLU A 304 14.61 -19.62 -5.65
N ALA A 305 15.94 -19.55 -5.85
CA ALA A 305 16.89 -20.54 -5.36
C ALA A 305 16.98 -20.56 -3.82
N GLU A 306 16.95 -19.39 -3.17
CA GLU A 306 16.93 -19.29 -1.70
C GLU A 306 15.62 -19.84 -1.13
N LEU A 307 14.47 -19.52 -1.73
CA LEU A 307 13.18 -20.07 -1.31
C LEU A 307 13.09 -21.59 -1.51
N HIS A 308 13.69 -22.13 -2.57
CA HIS A 308 13.84 -23.58 -2.75
C HIS A 308 14.75 -24.24 -1.72
N ALA A 309 15.75 -23.51 -1.21
CA ALA A 309 16.67 -23.99 -0.20
C ALA A 309 16.09 -23.95 1.23
N LEU A 310 14.91 -23.31 1.40
CA LEU A 310 14.16 -23.21 2.65
C LEU A 310 12.81 -23.96 2.58
N PRO A 311 12.76 -25.24 2.17
CA PRO A 311 11.48 -25.94 2.10
C PRO A 311 10.97 -26.22 3.53
N PRO A 312 9.68 -25.99 3.80
CA PRO A 312 9.09 -26.28 5.09
C PRO A 312 9.22 -27.77 5.45
N GLY A 313 9.52 -28.07 6.71
CA GLY A 313 9.42 -29.40 7.30
C GLY A 313 10.65 -30.31 7.15
N LEU A 314 11.85 -29.79 6.88
CA LEU A 314 13.03 -30.66 6.78
C LEU A 314 13.45 -31.28 8.13
N PRO A 315 13.90 -32.56 8.13
CA PRO A 315 14.20 -33.39 6.95
C PRO A 315 13.04 -34.27 6.42
N ASP A 316 11.97 -34.48 7.19
CA ASP A 316 10.85 -35.40 6.85
C ASP A 316 9.62 -34.70 6.25
N ALA A 317 9.85 -33.64 5.47
CA ALA A 317 8.78 -32.79 4.94
C ALA A 317 7.76 -33.61 4.14
N ASP A 318 6.49 -33.52 4.54
CA ASP A 318 5.35 -34.13 3.88
C ASP A 318 5.42 -33.83 2.36
N PRO A 319 5.40 -34.86 1.48
CA PRO A 319 5.45 -34.68 0.03
C PRO A 319 4.41 -33.68 -0.50
N LEU A 320 3.25 -33.60 0.16
CA LEU A 320 2.22 -32.63 -0.12
C LEU A 320 2.73 -31.19 0.06
N VAL A 321 3.37 -30.91 1.21
CA VAL A 321 3.87 -29.57 1.56
C VAL A 321 4.99 -29.14 0.62
N ARG A 322 5.92 -30.05 0.30
CA ARG A 322 7.02 -29.77 -0.65
C ARG A 322 6.48 -29.43 -2.04
N ARG A 323 5.46 -30.16 -2.50
CA ARG A 323 4.79 -29.89 -3.76
C ARG A 323 4.08 -28.53 -3.71
N ALA A 324 3.27 -28.28 -2.68
CA ALA A 324 2.54 -27.03 -2.50
C ALA A 324 3.47 -25.81 -2.46
N TRP A 325 4.64 -25.93 -1.82
CA TRP A 325 5.66 -24.88 -1.81
C TRP A 325 6.20 -24.59 -3.22
N THR A 326 6.53 -25.63 -3.98
CA THR A 326 7.02 -25.49 -5.36
C THR A 326 5.95 -24.93 -6.29
N ASP A 327 4.73 -25.47 -6.21
CA ASP A 327 3.57 -25.02 -7.00
C ASP A 327 3.20 -23.58 -6.61
N GLY A 328 3.35 -23.19 -5.34
CA GLY A 328 3.08 -21.85 -4.84
C GLY A 328 4.07 -20.79 -5.34
N MET A 329 5.36 -21.13 -5.50
CA MET A 329 6.33 -20.24 -6.15
C MET A 329 6.01 -20.04 -7.64
N ALA A 330 5.61 -21.10 -8.34
CA ALA A 330 5.17 -20.99 -9.73
C ALA A 330 3.87 -20.16 -9.85
N MET A 331 2.93 -20.36 -8.93
CA MET A 331 1.69 -19.60 -8.83
C MET A 331 1.95 -18.10 -8.64
N ALA A 332 2.99 -17.71 -7.89
CA ALA A 332 3.35 -16.30 -7.73
C ALA A 332 3.68 -15.64 -9.08
N GLY A 333 4.45 -16.31 -9.93
CA GLY A 333 4.73 -15.87 -11.30
C GLY A 333 3.48 -15.83 -12.19
N GLU A 334 2.58 -16.82 -12.08
CA GLU A 334 1.32 -16.84 -12.80
C GLU A 334 0.40 -15.68 -12.37
N VAL A 335 0.29 -15.42 -11.07
CA VAL A 335 -0.48 -14.30 -10.53
C VAL A 335 0.08 -12.98 -11.04
N ALA A 336 1.40 -12.79 -11.00
CA ALA A 336 2.05 -11.60 -11.53
C ALA A 336 1.76 -11.40 -13.02
N ALA A 337 1.85 -12.45 -13.83
CA ALA A 337 1.58 -12.40 -15.27
C ALA A 337 0.13 -12.03 -15.61
N ARG A 338 -0.82 -12.28 -14.70
CA ARG A 338 -2.23 -11.85 -14.84
C ARG A 338 -2.45 -10.39 -14.42
N CYS A 339 -1.50 -9.77 -13.71
CA CYS A 339 -1.63 -8.41 -13.22
C CYS A 339 -1.03 -7.43 -14.23
N HIS A 340 -1.84 -6.48 -14.70
CA HIS A 340 -1.40 -5.44 -15.62
C HIS A 340 -2.16 -4.13 -15.36
N VAL A 341 -1.47 -3.16 -14.75
CA VAL A 341 -2.00 -1.82 -14.47
C VAL A 341 -1.16 -0.79 -15.20
N GLU A 342 -1.76 -0.06 -16.13
CA GLU A 342 -1.12 1.06 -16.80
C GLU A 342 -1.48 2.38 -16.11
N LEU A 343 -0.50 2.99 -15.44
CA LEU A 343 -0.64 4.34 -14.89
C LEU A 343 -0.33 5.35 -16.00
N ALA A 344 -1.37 5.90 -16.62
CA ALA A 344 -1.24 6.83 -17.75
C ALA A 344 -0.73 8.22 -17.29
N PHE A 345 0.58 8.35 -17.07
CA PHE A 345 1.23 9.58 -16.60
C PHE A 345 1.24 10.74 -17.61
N GLU A 346 1.03 10.45 -18.90
CA GLU A 346 1.13 11.45 -19.98
C GLU A 346 -0.22 12.05 -20.40
N ARG A 347 -1.35 11.52 -19.91
CA ARG A 347 -2.67 11.98 -20.32
C ARG A 347 -3.24 13.01 -19.34
N TYR A 348 -3.18 14.28 -19.72
CA TYR A 348 -3.85 15.36 -18.99
C TYR A 348 -5.37 15.23 -19.13
N ARG A 349 -6.09 15.14 -18.00
CA ARG A 349 -7.54 15.32 -17.92
C ARG A 349 -7.85 16.52 -17.05
N PHE A 350 -8.30 17.61 -17.66
CA PHE A 350 -8.83 18.75 -16.92
C PHE A 350 -10.27 18.44 -16.48
N PRO A 351 -10.73 19.00 -15.35
CA PRO A 351 -12.06 18.72 -14.77
C PRO A 351 -13.24 19.27 -15.60
N GLY A 352 -13.00 19.76 -16.81
CA GLY A 352 -13.95 20.55 -17.59
C GLY A 352 -14.09 21.96 -17.04
N TYR A 353 -14.40 22.93 -17.91
CA TYR A 353 -14.78 24.28 -17.50
C TYR A 353 -16.21 24.60 -17.97
N PRO A 354 -17.11 25.06 -17.07
CA PRO A 354 -18.47 25.39 -17.47
C PRO A 354 -18.49 26.61 -18.39
N VAL A 355 -18.97 26.41 -19.62
CA VAL A 355 -19.12 27.48 -20.62
C VAL A 355 -20.58 27.72 -20.99
N PRO A 356 -20.94 28.92 -21.48
CA PRO A 356 -22.29 29.19 -21.98
C PRO A 356 -22.74 28.20 -23.06
N ARG A 357 -24.06 28.00 -23.19
CA ARG A 357 -24.62 27.06 -24.16
C ARG A 357 -24.25 27.47 -25.59
N GLY A 358 -23.62 26.54 -26.32
CA GLY A 358 -23.17 26.77 -27.70
C GLY A 358 -21.70 27.20 -27.81
N GLU A 359 -21.03 27.45 -26.68
CA GLU A 359 -19.61 27.74 -26.62
C GLU A 359 -18.79 26.46 -26.39
N THR A 360 -17.54 26.50 -26.83
CA THR A 360 -16.48 25.60 -26.41
C THR A 360 -15.59 26.32 -25.38
N PRO A 361 -14.80 25.59 -24.57
CA PRO A 361 -13.78 26.22 -23.74
C PRO A 361 -12.86 27.16 -24.51
N PHE A 362 -12.48 26.79 -25.74
CA PHE A 362 -11.62 27.63 -26.56
C PHE A 362 -12.31 28.92 -27.02
N SER A 363 -13.52 28.83 -27.59
CA SER A 363 -14.25 30.01 -28.08
C SER A 363 -14.63 30.99 -26.96
N TYR A 364 -14.94 30.46 -25.77
CA TYR A 364 -15.16 31.29 -24.59
C TYR A 364 -13.88 31.99 -24.13
N LEU A 365 -12.75 31.27 -24.08
CA LEU A 365 -11.44 31.83 -23.75
C LEU A 365 -11.02 32.91 -24.76
N GLU A 366 -11.19 32.65 -26.05
CA GLU A 366 -10.89 33.59 -27.13
C GLU A 366 -11.66 34.92 -26.91
N THR A 367 -12.95 34.84 -26.60
CA THR A 367 -13.78 36.02 -26.29
C THR A 367 -13.22 36.81 -25.11
N LEU A 368 -12.92 36.13 -24.00
CA LEU A 368 -12.34 36.75 -22.80
C LEU A 368 -11.00 37.42 -23.07
N CYS A 369 -10.14 36.77 -23.85
CA CYS A 369 -8.83 37.30 -24.21
C CYS A 369 -8.95 38.53 -25.11
N HIS A 370 -9.88 38.55 -26.06
CA HIS A 370 -10.14 39.72 -26.89
C HIS A 370 -10.67 40.90 -26.08
N ASP A 371 -11.61 40.67 -25.16
CA ASP A 371 -12.13 41.73 -24.29
C ASP A 371 -11.07 42.23 -23.30
N GLY A 372 -10.26 41.32 -22.76
CA GLY A 372 -9.09 41.64 -21.94
C GLY A 372 -8.06 42.49 -22.70
N ALA A 373 -7.74 42.13 -23.95
CA ALA A 373 -6.81 42.87 -24.79
C ALA A 373 -7.33 44.28 -25.11
N ARG A 374 -8.62 44.40 -25.45
CA ARG A 374 -9.26 45.71 -25.66
C ARG A 374 -9.14 46.56 -24.40
N SER A 375 -9.46 46.05 -23.22
CA SER A 375 -9.39 46.85 -21.99
C SER A 375 -7.96 47.31 -21.64
N ARG A 376 -6.95 46.48 -21.87
CA ARG A 376 -5.56 46.73 -21.44
C ARG A 376 -4.74 47.55 -22.43
N TYR A 377 -5.00 47.44 -23.73
CA TYR A 377 -4.17 48.06 -24.77
C TYR A 377 -4.95 49.11 -25.56
N HIS A 378 -4.68 50.38 -25.27
CA HIS A 378 -5.24 51.52 -26.00
C HIS A 378 -4.11 52.47 -26.49
N PRO A 379 -3.87 52.59 -27.81
CA PRO A 379 -4.52 51.87 -28.91
C PRO A 379 -4.03 50.42 -29.04
N MET A 380 -4.89 49.54 -29.59
CA MET A 380 -4.52 48.16 -29.89
C MET A 380 -3.64 48.10 -31.14
N THR A 381 -2.33 47.91 -30.94
CA THR A 381 -1.34 47.94 -32.02
C THR A 381 -1.23 46.60 -32.75
N SER A 382 -0.74 46.61 -34.00
CA SER A 382 -0.56 45.38 -34.79
C SER A 382 0.28 44.29 -34.11
N PRO A 383 1.38 44.60 -33.39
CA PRO A 383 2.12 43.59 -32.63
C PRO A 383 1.27 42.86 -31.58
N VAL A 384 0.41 43.58 -30.85
CA VAL A 384 -0.47 42.99 -29.82
C VAL A 384 -1.47 42.02 -30.45
N VAL A 385 -2.10 42.41 -31.56
CA VAL A 385 -3.06 41.57 -32.27
C VAL A 385 -2.41 40.29 -32.80
N LYS A 386 -1.22 40.40 -33.40
CA LYS A 386 -0.48 39.25 -33.92
C LYS A 386 -0.06 38.30 -32.81
N GLN A 387 0.40 38.84 -31.67
CA GLN A 387 0.80 38.03 -30.53
C GLN A 387 -0.40 37.28 -29.95
N LEU A 388 -1.54 37.96 -29.74
CA LEU A 388 -2.75 37.34 -29.22
C LEU A 388 -3.24 36.20 -30.12
N ALA A 389 -3.28 36.41 -31.44
CA ALA A 389 -3.68 35.38 -32.38
C ALA A 389 -2.72 34.18 -32.37
N HIS A 390 -1.42 34.41 -32.28
CA HIS A 390 -0.42 33.34 -32.19
C HIS A 390 -0.57 32.51 -30.91
N GLU A 391 -0.75 33.16 -29.76
CA GLU A 391 -0.93 32.46 -28.48
C GLU A 391 -2.24 31.65 -28.46
N LEU A 392 -3.34 32.21 -28.97
CA LEU A 392 -4.61 31.48 -29.08
C LEU A 392 -4.49 30.25 -29.97
N ASP A 393 -3.83 30.32 -31.14
CA ASP A 393 -3.57 29.15 -32.00
C ASP A 393 -2.81 28.04 -31.25
N VAL A 394 -1.77 28.41 -30.50
CA VAL A 394 -1.00 27.43 -29.71
C VAL A 394 -1.86 26.81 -28.61
N ILE A 395 -2.68 27.60 -27.93
CA ILE A 395 -3.58 27.12 -26.86
C ILE A 395 -4.62 26.15 -27.44
N GLU A 396 -5.19 26.44 -28.60
CA GLU A 396 -6.14 25.55 -29.27
C GLU A 396 -5.49 24.22 -29.64
N ARG A 397 -4.32 24.27 -30.29
CA ARG A 397 -3.59 23.08 -30.74
C ARG A 397 -3.12 22.19 -29.59
N THR A 398 -2.83 22.77 -28.44
CA THR A 398 -2.39 22.05 -27.23
C THR A 398 -3.55 21.59 -26.34
N GLY A 399 -4.79 22.03 -26.63
CA GLY A 399 -5.96 21.69 -25.82
C GLY A 399 -5.95 22.29 -24.42
N LEU A 400 -5.21 23.38 -24.21
CA LEU A 400 -5.00 23.99 -22.88
C LEU A 400 -6.06 25.06 -22.52
N ALA A 401 -7.08 25.25 -23.34
CA ALA A 401 -8.08 26.30 -23.12
C ALA A 401 -8.75 26.22 -21.74
N GLU A 402 -9.11 25.01 -21.30
CA GLU A 402 -9.72 24.78 -19.99
C GLU A 402 -8.79 25.16 -18.84
N PHE A 403 -7.49 24.89 -18.96
CA PHE A 403 -6.50 25.29 -17.96
C PHE A 403 -6.47 26.81 -17.79
N PHE A 404 -6.43 27.56 -18.89
CA PHE A 404 -6.45 29.03 -18.85
C PHE A 404 -7.74 29.57 -18.23
N LEU A 405 -8.89 28.98 -18.56
CA LEU A 405 -10.17 29.38 -17.97
C LEU A 405 -10.24 29.14 -16.46
N ILE A 406 -9.80 27.95 -16.00
CA ILE A 406 -9.74 27.64 -14.57
C ILE A 406 -8.81 28.61 -13.84
N CYS A 407 -7.62 28.88 -14.39
CA CYS A 407 -6.70 29.85 -13.79
C CYS A 407 -7.27 31.26 -13.79
N TRP A 408 -7.93 31.68 -14.87
CA TRP A 408 -8.58 32.98 -14.96
C TRP A 408 -9.67 33.15 -13.89
N ASP A 409 -10.55 32.16 -13.74
CA ASP A 409 -11.64 32.17 -12.76
C ASP A 409 -11.12 32.26 -11.32
N LEU A 410 -10.11 31.44 -10.98
CA LEU A 410 -9.45 31.50 -9.67
C LEU A 410 -8.84 32.89 -9.40
N MET A 411 -8.23 33.51 -10.42
CA MET A 411 -7.63 34.83 -10.28
C MET A 411 -8.68 35.94 -10.17
N GLN A 412 -9.82 35.82 -10.83
CA GLN A 412 -10.95 36.77 -10.68
C GLN A 412 -11.56 36.65 -9.29
N PHE A 413 -11.85 35.44 -8.84
CA PHE A 413 -12.36 35.18 -7.49
C PHE A 413 -11.45 35.74 -6.39
N CYS A 414 -10.12 35.72 -6.58
CA CYS A 414 -9.19 36.29 -5.62
C CYS A 414 -9.08 37.83 -5.64
N ARG A 415 -9.56 38.48 -6.72
CA ARG A 415 -9.53 39.95 -6.88
C ARG A 415 -10.80 40.61 -6.36
N GLU A 416 -11.94 39.94 -6.52
CA GLU A 416 -13.24 40.31 -5.96
C GLU A 416 -13.27 40.10 -4.44
#